data_AF-A0A132AKC2-F1
#
_entry.id   AF-A0A132AKC2-F1
#
_cell.length_a   1.000
_cell.length_b   1.000
_cell.length_c   1.000
_cell.angle_alpha   90.00
_cell.angle_beta   90.00
_cell.angle_gamma   90.00
#
_symmetry.space_group_name_H-M   'P 1'
#
loop_
_entity.id
_entity.type
_entity.pdbx_description
1 polymer ?
#
loop_
_entity_poly.entity_id
_entity_poly.type
_entity_poly.pdbx_seq_one_letter_code
_entity_poly.pdbx_strand_id
1 'polypeptide(L)'
;MDQQKSSIIFENLNALSRSFELSNEFCNQIVAAEIFPQSYVDYIKRLENDSITQKKIFLVDVTRRESSSYRKLSRILHDLFDCDLLEDYAKDFCKKFLAFFFSN
;
A
#
# COMPACT_ATOMS: atom_id res chain seq x y z
N MET A 1 -5.40 4.23 -9.44
CA MET A 1 -5.61 2.77 -9.33
C MET A 1 -7.10 2.51 -9.54
N ASP A 2 -7.56 1.26 -9.73
CA ASP A 2 -9.01 1.00 -9.70
C ASP A 2 -9.59 1.25 -8.31
N GLN A 3 -10.91 1.51 -8.26
CA GLN A 3 -11.59 1.92 -7.04
C GLN A 3 -11.51 0.84 -5.95
N GLN A 4 -11.66 -0.43 -6.30
CA GLN A 4 -11.65 -1.54 -5.35
C GLN A 4 -10.30 -1.64 -4.60
N LYS A 5 -9.18 -1.65 -5.33
CA LYS A 5 -7.85 -1.72 -4.71
C LYS A 5 -7.51 -0.48 -3.90
N SER A 6 -7.97 0.69 -4.36
CA SER A 6 -7.82 1.94 -3.61
C SER A 6 -8.58 1.88 -2.29
N SER A 7 -9.84 1.41 -2.30
CA SER A 7 -10.66 1.22 -1.10
C SER A 7 -9.99 0.27 -0.10
N ILE A 8 -9.40 -0.84 -0.55
CA ILE A 8 -8.67 -1.76 0.33
C ILE A 8 -7.54 -1.02 1.08
N ILE A 9 -6.77 -0.17 0.40
CA ILE A 9 -5.71 0.61 1.04
C ILE A 9 -6.28 1.64 2.01
N PHE A 10 -7.34 2.37 1.63
CA PHE A 10 -7.95 3.40 2.47
C PHE A 10 -8.60 2.83 3.74
N GLU A 11 -9.35 1.74 3.64
CA GLU A 11 -10.02 1.08 4.77
C GLU A 11 -9.01 0.53 5.78
N ASN A 12 -7.82 0.12 5.32
CA ASN A 12 -6.79 -0.50 6.16
C ASN A 12 -5.57 0.42 6.40
N LEU A 13 -5.68 1.71 6.08
CA LEU A 13 -4.56 2.66 6.05
C LEU A 13 -3.76 2.70 7.36
N ASN A 14 -4.46 2.68 8.50
CA ASN A 14 -3.83 2.69 9.82
C ASN A 14 -3.04 1.42 10.10
N ALA A 15 -3.61 0.25 9.80
CA ALA A 15 -2.95 -1.03 10.01
C ALA A 15 -1.73 -1.17 9.10
N LEU A 16 -1.89 -0.88 7.81
CA LEU A 16 -0.81 -0.89 6.82
C LEU A 16 0.33 0.06 7.20
N SER A 17 0.04 1.28 7.66
CA SER A 17 1.08 2.22 8.07
C SER A 17 1.95 1.74 9.25
N ARG A 18 1.51 0.72 9.98
CA ARG A 18 2.24 0.13 11.11
C ARG A 18 2.97 -1.16 10.74
N SER A 19 2.69 -1.76 9.58
CA SER A 19 3.20 -3.08 9.20
C SER A 19 4.51 -3.06 8.41
N PHE A 20 5.00 -1.88 8.04
CA PHE A 20 6.26 -1.75 7.30
C PHE A 20 7.03 -0.48 7.70
N GLU A 21 8.27 -0.40 7.25
CA GLU A 21 9.14 0.77 7.42
C GLU A 21 9.57 1.34 6.06
N LEU A 22 9.74 2.66 5.99
CA LEU A 22 10.32 3.35 4.83
C LEU A 22 11.85 3.22 4.84
N SER A 23 12.34 1.98 4.92
CA SER A 23 13.77 1.66 4.91
C SER A 23 14.39 2.00 3.55
N ASN A 24 15.72 2.14 3.50
CA ASN A 24 16.42 2.34 2.23
C ASN A 24 16.13 1.21 1.23
N GLU A 25 16.04 -0.02 1.72
CA GLU A 25 15.75 -1.19 0.90
C GLU A 25 14.33 -1.14 0.32
N PHE A 26 13.32 -0.84 1.14
CA PHE A 26 11.96 -0.64 0.67
C PHE A 26 11.90 0.45 -0.39
N CYS A 27 12.51 1.60 -0.10
CA CYS A 27 12.61 2.73 -1.02
C CYS A 27 13.25 2.35 -2.38
N ASN A 28 14.33 1.58 -2.37
CA ASN A 28 15.00 1.13 -3.59
C ASN A 28 14.08 0.19 -4.40
N GLN A 29 13.35 -0.72 -3.74
CA GLN A 29 12.39 -1.60 -4.41
C GLN A 29 11.23 -0.82 -5.04
N ILE A 30 10.74 0.22 -4.35
CA ILE A 30 9.68 1.11 -4.89
C ILE A 30 10.13 1.79 -6.19
N VAL A 31 11.38 2.27 -6.25
CA VAL A 31 11.96 2.90 -7.43
C VAL A 31 12.21 1.89 -8.54
N ALA A 32 12.80 0.73 -8.21
CA ALA A 32 13.06 -0.34 -9.16
C ALA A 32 11.77 -0.90 -9.78
N ALA A 33 10.68 -0.96 -9.01
CA ALA A 33 9.37 -1.36 -9.49
C ALA A 33 8.63 -0.24 -10.24
N GLU A 34 9.22 0.95 -10.39
CA GLU A 34 8.64 2.10 -11.08
C GLU A 34 7.28 2.54 -10.50
N ILE A 35 7.06 2.36 -9.20
CA ILE A 35 5.86 2.87 -8.52
C ILE A 35 5.99 4.39 -8.32
N PHE A 36 7.20 4.83 -7.94
CA PHE A 36 7.57 6.23 -7.79
C PHE A 36 9.01 6.46 -8.26
N PRO A 37 9.34 7.66 -8.77
CA PRO A 37 10.72 8.04 -9.01
C PRO A 37 11.48 8.31 -7.70
N GLN A 38 12.81 8.25 -7.75
CA GLN A 38 13.69 8.55 -6.61
C GLN A 38 13.37 9.91 -5.97
N SER A 39 13.06 10.94 -6.77
CA SER A 39 12.73 12.28 -6.28
C SER A 39 11.53 12.30 -5.33
N TYR A 40 10.53 11.45 -5.56
CA TYR A 40 9.38 11.34 -4.67
C TYR A 40 9.75 10.64 -3.36
N VAL A 41 10.55 9.58 -3.44
CA VAL A 41 11.00 8.85 -2.26
C VAL A 41 11.86 9.75 -1.35
N ASP A 42 12.75 10.54 -1.96
CA ASP A 42 13.54 11.53 -1.23
C ASP A 42 12.66 12.61 -0.59
N TYR A 43 11.61 13.05 -1.28
CA TYR A 43 10.63 14.00 -0.74
C TYR A 43 9.93 13.45 0.50
N ILE A 44 9.38 12.22 0.43
CA ILE A 44 8.66 11.61 1.55
C ILE A 44 9.55 11.48 2.79
N LYS A 45 10.82 11.09 2.62
CA LYS A 45 11.76 10.94 3.73
C LYS A 45 12.18 12.26 4.38
N ARG A 46 12.03 13.38 3.66
CA ARG A 46 12.34 14.74 4.15
C ARG A 46 11.14 15.45 4.77
N LEU A 47 9.95 14.87 4.71
CA LEU A 47 8.78 15.46 5.37
C LEU A 47 9.01 15.54 6.89
N GLU A 48 8.79 16.71 7.47
CA GLU A 48 8.78 16.94 8.92
C GLU A 48 7.51 16.38 9.57
N ASN A 49 7.27 15.09 9.37
CA ASN A 49 6.15 14.34 9.92
C ASN A 49 6.67 13.10 10.66
N ASP A 50 5.88 12.57 11.59
CA ASP A 50 6.19 11.28 12.17
C ASP A 50 6.15 10.16 11.12
N SER A 51 6.90 9.08 11.38
CA SER A 51 7.05 7.94 10.46
C SER A 51 5.71 7.32 10.05
N ILE A 52 4.72 7.29 10.95
CA ILE A 52 3.39 6.73 10.64
C ILE A 52 2.66 7.65 9.65
N THR A 53 2.68 8.96 9.89
CA THR A 53 2.09 9.95 8.98
C THR A 53 2.74 9.91 7.60
N GLN A 54 4.08 9.84 7.52
CA GLN A 54 4.80 9.68 6.25
C GLN A 54 4.34 8.42 5.48
N LYS A 55 4.22 7.28 6.18
CA LYS A 55 3.72 6.02 5.60
C LYS A 55 2.28 6.12 5.11
N LYS A 56 1.41 6.81 5.83
CA LYS A 56 0.03 7.05 5.37
C LYS A 56 0.00 7.91 4.11
N ILE A 57 0.78 8.99 4.07
CA ILE A 57 0.90 9.85 2.87
C ILE A 57 1.36 9.01 1.68
N PHE A 58 2.42 8.21 1.86
CA PHE A 58 2.91 7.28 0.85
C PHE A 58 1.81 6.34 0.33
N LEU A 59 1.08 5.66 1.22
CA LEU A 59 0.01 4.73 0.85
C LEU A 59 -1.13 5.44 0.09
N VAL A 60 -1.51 6.64 0.53
CA VAL A 60 -2.52 7.46 -0.16
C VAL A 60 -2.05 7.82 -1.57
N ASP A 61 -0.81 8.24 -1.74
CA ASP A 61 -0.27 8.57 -3.05
C ASP A 61 -0.14 7.34 -3.96
N VAL A 62 0.12 6.15 -3.42
CA VAL A 62 0.08 4.89 -4.20
C VAL A 62 -1.29 4.69 -4.84
N THR A 63 -2.39 5.03 -4.16
CA THR A 63 -3.75 4.89 -4.73
C THR A 63 -3.96 5.73 -5.99
N ARG A 64 -3.20 6.82 -6.14
CA ARG A 64 -3.23 7.71 -7.31
C ARG A 64 -2.42 7.19 -8.50
N ARG A 65 -1.60 6.14 -8.31
CA ARG A 65 -0.79 5.52 -9.36
C ARG A 65 -1.59 4.50 -10.16
N GLU A 66 -0.96 3.91 -11.17
CA GLU A 66 -1.59 2.89 -12.02
C GLU A 66 -2.05 1.68 -11.20
N SER A 67 -3.07 0.94 -11.69
CA SER A 67 -3.58 -0.25 -11.00
C SER A 67 -2.54 -1.36 -10.82
N SER A 68 -1.53 -1.42 -11.69
CA SER A 68 -0.36 -2.30 -11.57
C SER A 68 0.43 -2.06 -10.26
N SER A 69 0.45 -0.83 -9.76
CA SER A 69 1.18 -0.41 -8.56
C SER A 69 0.72 -1.14 -7.30
N TYR A 70 -0.56 -1.53 -7.23
CA TYR A 70 -1.06 -2.31 -6.11
C TYR A 70 -0.37 -3.67 -6.02
N ARG A 71 -0.28 -4.39 -7.15
CA ARG A 71 0.38 -5.71 -7.20
C ARG A 71 1.87 -5.60 -6.95
N LYS A 72 2.51 -4.57 -7.50
CA LYS A 72 3.91 -4.27 -7.24
C LYS A 72 4.16 -4.00 -5.75
N LEU A 73 3.33 -3.17 -5.10
CA LEU A 73 3.42 -2.90 -3.67
C LEU A 73 3.19 -4.16 -2.84
N SER A 74 2.15 -4.95 -3.16
CA SER A 74 1.86 -6.21 -2.48
C SER A 74 3.06 -7.15 -2.49
N ARG A 75 3.70 -7.31 -3.66
CA ARG A 75 4.90 -8.12 -3.81
C ARG A 75 6.07 -7.59 -2.98
N ILE A 76 6.32 -6.28 -3.00
CA ILE A 76 7.42 -5.69 -2.20
C ILE A 76 7.18 -5.88 -0.70
N LEU A 77 5.94 -5.74 -0.24
CA LEU A 77 5.59 -5.97 1.16
C LEU A 77 5.78 -7.44 1.56
N HIS A 78 5.40 -8.37 0.67
CA HIS A 78 5.67 -9.80 0.86
C HIS A 78 7.17 -10.07 0.91
N ASP A 79 7.92 -9.64 -0.10
CA ASP A 79 9.35 -9.94 -0.24
C ASP A 79 10.20 -9.38 0.92
N LEU A 80 9.84 -8.22 1.48
CA LEU A 80 10.63 -7.55 2.53
C LEU A 80 10.15 -7.79 3.96
N PHE A 81 8.86 -8.08 4.15
CA PHE A 81 8.28 -8.19 5.49
C PHE A 81 7.54 -9.52 5.72
N ASP A 82 7.66 -10.46 4.78
CA ASP A 82 6.98 -11.77 4.77
C ASP A 82 5.47 -11.61 5.04
N CYS A 83 4.87 -10.64 4.34
CA CYS A 83 3.56 -10.13 4.68
C CYS A 83 2.60 -10.06 3.49
N ASP A 84 1.59 -10.93 3.51
CA ASP A 84 0.51 -11.00 2.52
C ASP A 84 -0.66 -10.04 2.81
N LEU A 85 -0.44 -9.02 3.66
CA LEU A 85 -1.49 -8.14 4.20
C LEU A 85 -2.47 -7.60 3.14
N LEU A 86 -1.96 -7.13 1.99
CA LEU A 86 -2.82 -6.61 0.93
C LEU A 86 -3.64 -7.71 0.25
N GLU A 87 -3.07 -8.89 0.04
CA GLU A 87 -3.78 -10.04 -0.50
C GLU A 87 -4.85 -10.55 0.47
N ASP A 88 -4.54 -10.60 1.75
CA ASP A 88 -5.47 -11.02 2.80
C ASP A 88 -6.62 -10.04 2.96
N TYR A 89 -6.36 -8.73 2.91
CA TYR A 89 -7.42 -7.73 2.88
C TYR A 89 -8.26 -7.80 1.61
N ALA A 90 -7.68 -8.13 0.45
CA ALA A 90 -8.45 -8.35 -0.76
C ALA A 90 -9.39 -9.55 -0.63
N LYS A 91 -8.91 -10.68 -0.08
CA LYS A 91 -9.75 -11.87 0.19
C LYS A 91 -10.90 -11.53 1.14
N ASP A 92 -10.63 -10.80 2.22
CA ASP A 92 -11.65 -10.43 3.19
C ASP A 92 -12.65 -9.39 2.66
N PHE A 93 -12.22 -8.45 1.83
CA PHE A 93 -13.11 -7.55 1.12
C PHE A 93 -14.08 -8.34 0.21
N CYS A 94 -13.57 -9.30 -0.56
CA CYS A 94 -14.40 -10.17 -1.38
C CYS A 94 -15.40 -10.98 -0.54
N LYS A 95 -14.99 -11.54 0.60
CA LYS A 95 -15.92 -12.27 1.50
C LYS A 95 -17.04 -11.37 2.02
N LYS A 96 -16.72 -10.16 2.49
CA LYS A 96 -17.72 -9.19 2.98
C LYS A 96 -18.68 -8.76 1.88
N PHE A 97 -18.16 -8.52 0.68
CA PHE A 97 -18.97 -8.20 -0.49
C PHE A 97 -19.92 -9.36 -0.82
N LEU A 98 -19.43 -10.59 -0.91
CA LEU A 98 -20.28 -11.76 -1.16
C LEU A 98 -21.34 -11.95 -0.07
N ALA A 99 -20.97 -11.81 1.20
CA ALA A 99 -21.92 -11.89 2.32
C ALA A 99 -23.05 -10.83 2.19
N PHE A 100 -22.72 -9.60 1.79
CA PHE A 100 -23.71 -8.55 1.56
C PHE A 100 -24.69 -8.87 0.42
N PHE A 101 -24.21 -9.47 -0.66
CA PHE A 101 -25.04 -9.80 -1.84
C PHE A 101 -25.85 -11.10 -1.69
N PHE A 102 -25.39 -12.08 -0.91
CA PHE A 102 -26.07 -13.37 -0.71
C PHE A 102 -26.88 -13.46 0.59
N SER A 103 -26.98 -12.38 1.36
CA SER A 103 -27.81 -12.30 2.59
C SER A 103 -29.09 -11.48 2.41
N ASN A 104 -29.50 -11.21 1.16
CA ASN A 104 -30.84 -10.74 0.78
C ASN A 104 -31.54 -11.82 -0.05
#